data_AF-A0A2M7X4V2-F1
#
_entry.id   AF-A0A2M7X4V2-F1
#
_cell.length_a   1.000
_cell.length_b   1.000
_cell.length_c   1.000
_cell.angle_alpha   90.00
_cell.angle_beta   90.00
_cell.angle_gamma   90.00
#
_symmetry.space_group_name_H-M   'P 1'
#
loop_
_entity.id
_entity.type
_entity.pdbx_description
1 polymer ?
#
loop_
_entity_poly.entity_id
_entity_poly.type
_entity_poly.pdbx_seq_one_letter_code
_entity_poly.pdbx_strand_id
1 'polypeptide(L)' 'MKIPLNWLNNYIKIEHTPEEIGDILTNLEFMQDGPIIDNVLDIEVRQNRPDMLSIIGTAREYSA' A
#
# COMPACT_ATOMS: atom_id res chain seq x y z
N MET A 1 -6.59 -6.01 0.87
CA MET A 1 -6.91 -4.65 1.37
C MET A 1 -6.74 -3.70 0.22
N LYS A 2 -7.79 -2.95 -0.10
CA LYS A 2 -7.77 -2.03 -1.22
C LYS A 2 -7.21 -0.67 -0.79
N ILE A 3 -6.09 -0.29 -1.37
CA ILE A 3 -5.37 0.95 -1.10
C ILE A 3 -5.47 1.85 -2.33
N PRO A 4 -6.30 2.91 -2.29
CA PRO A 4 -6.35 3.90 -3.36
C PRO A 4 -5.10 4.78 -3.29
N LEU A 5 -4.26 4.75 -4.33
CA LEU A 5 -3.04 5.56 -4.37
C LEU A 5 -3.34 7.06 -4.39
N ASN A 6 -4.49 7.46 -4.94
CA ASN A 6 -4.97 8.85 -4.87
C ASN A 6 -5.17 9.33 -3.43
N TRP A 7 -5.56 8.44 -2.51
CA TRP A 7 -5.71 8.79 -1.10
C TRP A 7 -4.37 8.80 -0.39
N LEU A 8 -3.51 7.84 -0.72
CA LEU A 8 -2.15 7.76 -0.19
C LEU A 8 -1.35 9.04 -0.50
N ASN A 9 -1.53 9.61 -1.70
CA ASN A 9 -0.90 10.86 -2.12
C ASN A 9 -1.29 12.09 -1.28
N ASN A 10 -2.40 12.04 -0.53
CA ASN A 10 -2.78 13.12 0.39
C ASN A 10 -1.96 13.12 1.68
N TYR A 11 -1.31 12.01 2.02
CA TYR A 11 -0.56 11.82 3.27
C TYR A 11 0.95 11.79 3.04
N ILE A 12 1.39 11.27 1.89
CA ILE A 12 2.80 11.18 1.52
C ILE A 12 2.98 11.50 0.04
N LYS A 13 4.09 12.15 -0.31
CA LYS A 13 4.45 12.38 -1.71
C LYS A 13 4.90 11.06 -2.32
N ILE A 14 4.13 10.59 -3.31
CA ILE A 14 4.43 9.36 -4.04
C ILE A 14 5.21 9.73 -5.30
N GLU A 15 6.43 9.21 -5.44
CA GLU A 15 7.26 9.38 -6.63
C GLU A 15 7.37 8.10 -7.46
N HIS A 16 6.81 6.99 -6.95
CA HIS A 16 6.86 5.66 -7.55
C HIS A 16 5.57 5.33 -8.31
N THR A 17 5.71 4.50 -9.34
CA THR A 17 4.58 3.93 -10.09
C THR A 17 3.78 2.95 -9.24
N PRO A 18 2.51 2.66 -9.57
CA PRO A 18 1.70 1.68 -8.83
C PRO A 18 2.36 0.30 -8.69
N GLU A 19 3.09 -0.13 -9.72
CA GLU A 19 3.83 -1.40 -9.74
C GLU A 19 5.01 -1.37 -8.75
N GLU A 20 5.83 -0.31 -8.79
CA GLU A 20 6.94 -0.12 -7.84
C GLU A 20 6.44 -0.02 -6.40
N ILE A 21 5.28 0.60 -6.15
CA ILE A 21 4.67 0.64 -4.82
C ILE A 21 4.27 -0.76 -4.36
N GLY A 22 3.73 -1.59 -5.26
CA GLY A 22 3.44 -3.00 -4.99
C GLY A 22 4.70 -3.78 -4.60
N ASP A 23 5.79 -3.56 -5.33
CA ASP A 23 7.08 -4.20 -5.03
C ASP A 23 7.65 -3.73 -3.68
N ILE A 24 7.58 -2.44 -3.37
CA ILE A 24 8.00 -1.88 -2.08
C ILE A 24 7.19 -2.50 -0.94
N LEU A 25 5.86 -2.54 -1.08
CA LEU A 25 4.98 -3.12 -0.06
C LEU A 25 5.20 -4.62 0.09
N THR A 26 5.53 -5.33 -0.99
CA THR A 26 5.94 -6.74 -0.96
C THR A 26 7.24 -6.94 -0.19
N ASN A 27 8.23 -6.07 -0.38
CA ASN A 27 9.47 -6.08 0.41
C ASN A 27 9.23 -5.77 1.89
N LEU A 28 8.16 -5.02 2.22
CA LEU A 28 7.69 -4.76 3.58
C LEU A 28 6.78 -5.87 4.14
N GLU A 29 6.80 -7.06 3.52
CA GLU A 29 6.07 -8.27 3.90
C GLU A 29 4.56 -8.26 3.61
N PHE A 30 4.07 -7.34 2.77
CA PHE A 30 2.67 -7.29 2.35
C PHE A 30 2.51 -7.84 0.93
N MET A 31 1.86 -9.00 0.78
CA MET A 31 1.71 -9.64 -0.52
C MET A 31 0.61 -8.98 -1.34
N GLN A 32 0.87 -8.73 -2.63
CA GLN A 32 -0.16 -8.32 -3.56
C GLN A 32 -1.13 -9.48 -3.84
N ASP A 33 -2.41 -9.28 -3.54
CA ASP A 33 -3.47 -10.31 -3.62
C ASP A 33 -4.24 -10.24 -4.95
N GLY A 34 -4.28 -9.06 -5.57
CA GLY A 34 -5.08 -8.83 -6.79
C GLY A 34 -4.44 -7.89 -7.82
N PRO A 35 -5.04 -7.78 -9.01
CA PRO A 35 -4.58 -6.86 -10.05
C PRO A 35 -4.77 -5.40 -9.61
N ILE A 36 -3.88 -4.52 -10.08
CA ILE A 36 -4.00 -3.07 -9.88
C ILE A 36 -5.07 -2.55 -10.84
N ILE A 37 -6.14 -1.95 -10.30
CA ILE A 37 -7.24 -1.41 -11.08
C ILE A 37 -7.43 0.05 -10.71
N ASP A 38 -7.39 0.96 -11.68
CA ASP A 38 -7.64 2.40 -11.49
C ASP A 38 -6.85 3.01 -10.32
N ASN A 39 -5.55 2.73 -10.26
CA ASN A 39 -4.65 3.14 -9.18
C ASN A 39 -5.08 2.68 -7.78
N VAL A 40 -5.78 1.54 -7.69
CA VAL A 40 -6.08 0.85 -6.44
C VAL A 40 -5.26 -0.43 -6.37
N LEU A 41 -4.42 -0.53 -5.33
CA LEU A 41 -3.66 -1.74 -5.00
C LEU A 41 -4.51 -2.66 -4.14
N ASP A 42 -4.47 -3.98 -4.39
CA ASP A 42 -5.05 -4.96 -3.47
C ASP A 42 -3.94 -5.77 -2.79
N ILE A 43 -3.84 -5.62 -1.47
CA ILE A 43 -2.73 -6.16 -0.68
C ILE A 43 -3.25 -6.99 0.49
N GLU A 44 -2.77 -8.20 0.63
CA GLU A 44 -3.06 -9.03 1.79
C GLU A 44 -2.36 -8.46 3.03
N VAL A 45 -3.15 -8.12 4.06
CA VAL A 45 -2.64 -7.69 5.37
C VAL A 45 -2.69 -8.89 6.31
N ARG A 46 -1.54 -9.24 6.90
CA ARG A 46 -1.45 -10.34 7.87
C ARG A 46 -2.25 -10.00 9.13
N GLN A 47 -2.85 -11.03 9.74
CA GLN A 47 -3.73 -10.90 10.91
C GLN A 47 -3.06 -10.23 12.13
N ASN A 48 -1.73 -10.26 12.23
CA ASN A 48 -0.94 -9.68 13.32
C ASN A 48 -0.45 -8.24 13.05
N ARG A 49 -0.86 -7.61 11.94
CA ARG A 49 -0.44 -6.24 11.54
C ARG A 49 -1.63 -5.28 11.44
N PRO A 50 -2.34 -4.99 12.56
CA PRO A 50 -3.50 -4.10 12.54
C PRO A 50 -3.13 -2.64 12.21
N ASP A 51 -1.87 -2.26 12.39
CA ASP A 51 -1.30 -0.96 12.00
C ASP A 51 -1.52 -0.67 10.50
N MET A 52 -1.51 -1.69 9.65
CA MET A 52 -1.68 -1.57 8.20
C MET A 52 -3.13 -1.71 7.72
N LEU A 53 -4.10 -1.76 8.64
CA LEU A 53 -5.54 -1.74 8.30
C LEU A 53 -6.09 -0.31 8.09
N SER A 54 -5.22 0.69 8.01
CA SER A 54 -5.60 2.09 7.74
C SER A 54 -4.69 2.71 6.69
N ILE A 55 -5.23 3.64 5.88
CA ILE A 55 -4.45 4.37 4.86
C ILE A 55 -3.27 5.14 5.46
N ILE A 56 -3.40 5.61 6.71
CA ILE A 56 -2.36 6.32 7.44
C ILE A 56 -1.24 5.37 7.84
N GLY A 57 -1.59 4.16 8.32
CA GLY A 57 -0.61 3.11 8.59
C GLY A 57 0.14 2.70 7.34
N THR A 58 -0.58 2.54 6.22
CA THR A 58 0.03 2.30 4.90
C THR A 58 1.01 3.40 4.52
N ALA A 59 0.63 4.68 4.68
CA ALA A 59 1.51 5.82 4.40
C ALA A 59 2.76 5.82 5.29
N ARG A 60 2.60 5.45 6.57
CA ARG A 60 3.70 5.37 7.53
C ARG A 60 4.71 4.28 7.17
N GLU A 61 4.23 3.08 6.83
CA GLU A 61 5.10 1.95 6.45
C GLU A 61 5.80 2.23 5.11
N TYR A 62 5.10 2.82 4.14
CA TYR A 62 5.71 3.22 2.88
C TYR A 62 6.78 4.32 3.05
N SER A 63 6.67 5.16 4.07
CA SER A 63 7.62 6.23 4.37
C SER A 63 8.87 5.77 5.14
N ALA A 64 8.84 4.58 5.73
CA ALA A 64 9.87 4.09 6.65
C ALA A 64 11.06 3.48 5.91
#